data_AF-A0A502E189-F1
#
_entry.id   AF-A0A502E189-F1
#
_cell.length_a   1.000
_cell.length_b   1.000
_cell.length_c   1.000
_cell.angle_alpha   90.00
_cell.angle_beta   90.00
_cell.angle_gamma   90.00
#
_symmetry.space_group_name_H-M   'P 1'
#
loop_
_entity.id
_entity.type
_entity.pdbx_description
1 polymer ?
#
loop_
_entity_poly.entity_id
_entity_poly.type
_entity_poly.pdbx_seq_one_letter_code
_entity_poly.pdbx_strand_id
1 'polypeptide(L)'
;MTTEFWIEKGWGESVDNATIEDTNVAIEEIIKISKEHGTFWVGHNDKEYVLEIHKDLDLFLIYGENQDKKIQTKFVNWDECRHFLEMYFSKDFLGLKEQIKLKAFSNS
;
A
#
# COMPACT_ATOMS: atom_id res chain seq x y z
N MET A 1 21.95 -1.51 -0.56
CA MET A 1 21.42 -1.26 -1.91
C MET A 1 20.30 -0.26 -1.71
N THR A 2 20.33 0.87 -2.39
CA THR A 2 19.34 1.93 -2.22
C THR A 2 18.14 1.61 -3.10
N THR A 3 16.94 1.49 -2.53
CA THR A 3 15.71 1.26 -3.32
C THR A 3 15.06 2.60 -3.70
N GLU A 4 14.08 2.55 -4.60
CA GLU A 4 13.32 3.73 -5.06
C GLU A 4 11.97 3.87 -4.33
N PHE A 5 11.78 3.13 -3.23
CA PHE A 5 10.52 3.06 -2.50
C PHE A 5 10.58 3.87 -1.21
N TRP A 6 9.41 4.34 -0.78
CA TRP A 6 9.24 5.00 0.50
C TRP A 6 8.00 4.47 1.22
N ILE A 7 8.04 4.53 2.55
CA ILE A 7 6.90 4.24 3.42
C ILE A 7 6.67 5.42 4.33
N GLU A 8 5.43 5.87 4.44
CA GLU A 8 5.01 6.87 5.43
C GLU A 8 3.98 6.24 6.37
N LYS A 9 4.19 6.37 7.67
CA LYS A 9 3.32 5.79 8.68
C LYS A 9 2.52 6.90 9.35
N GLY A 10 1.20 6.76 9.40
CA GLY A 10 0.26 7.73 10.02
C GLY A 10 0.38 7.89 11.54
N TRP A 11 1.43 7.30 12.13
CA TRP A 11 1.86 7.47 13.52
C TRP A 11 3.21 8.21 13.66
N GLY A 12 3.73 8.81 12.59
CA GLY A 12 4.81 9.81 12.65
C GLY A 12 6.19 9.32 12.26
N GLU A 13 6.29 8.17 11.61
CA GLU A 13 7.55 7.60 11.11
C GLU A 13 7.55 7.53 9.59
N SER A 14 8.70 7.73 8.97
CA SER A 14 8.91 7.55 7.53
C SER A 14 10.18 6.75 7.27
N VAL A 15 10.17 5.99 6.17
CA VAL A 15 11.29 5.16 5.73
C VAL A 15 11.57 5.47 4.27
N ASP A 16 12.73 6.06 3.99
CA ASP A 16 13.26 6.22 2.64
C ASP A 16 14.04 4.98 2.21
N ASN A 17 14.07 4.70 0.92
CA ASN A 17 14.73 3.52 0.35
C ASN A 17 14.22 2.22 0.98
N ALA A 18 12.91 2.18 1.22
CA ALA A 18 12.24 1.09 1.89
C ALA A 18 12.40 -0.24 1.14
N THR A 19 12.44 -1.33 1.88
CA THR A 19 12.40 -2.70 1.36
C THR A 19 11.06 -3.35 1.67
N ILE A 20 10.84 -4.55 1.12
CA ILE A 20 9.63 -5.32 1.43
C ILE A 20 9.57 -5.69 2.92
N GLU A 21 10.72 -5.91 3.57
CA GLU A 21 10.79 -6.16 5.01
C GLU A 21 10.25 -4.98 5.83
N ASP A 22 10.51 -3.73 5.40
CA ASP A 22 9.97 -2.54 6.07
C ASP A 22 8.44 -2.49 6.01
N THR A 23 7.83 -3.01 4.94
CA THR A 23 6.36 -3.11 4.85
C THR A 23 5.80 -4.15 5.82
N ASN A 24 6.52 -5.25 6.06
CA ASN A 24 6.11 -6.25 7.05
C ASN A 24 6.16 -5.65 8.46
N VAL A 25 7.17 -4.83 8.75
CA VAL A 25 7.24 -4.07 10.00
C VAL A 25 6.06 -3.10 10.12
N ALA A 26 5.74 -2.34 9.07
CA ALA A 26 4.60 -1.43 9.07
C ALA A 26 3.26 -2.16 9.30
N ILE A 27 3.07 -3.34 8.70
CA ILE A 27 1.89 -4.21 8.92
C ILE A 27 1.83 -4.68 10.37
N GLU A 28 2.95 -5.14 10.94
CA GLU A 28 2.95 -5.58 12.33
C GLU A 28 2.64 -4.44 13.31
N GLU A 29 3.17 -3.25 13.04
CA GLU A 29 2.93 -2.06 13.84
C GLU A 29 1.47 -1.61 13.76
N ILE A 30 0.90 -1.43 12.55
CA ILE A 30 -0.49 -0.97 12.38
C ILE A 30 -1.50 -1.95 13.01
N ILE A 31 -1.21 -3.25 13.03
CA ILE A 31 -2.03 -4.24 13.74
C ILE A 31 -2.04 -3.96 15.25
N LYS A 32 -0.87 -3.63 15.83
CA LYS A 32 -0.66 -3.45 17.27
C LYS A 32 -1.09 -2.07 17.79
N ILE A 33 -1.10 -1.02 16.96
CA ILE A 33 -1.45 0.32 17.46
C ILE A 33 -2.91 0.37 17.95
N SER A 34 -3.17 1.05 19.06
CA SER A 34 -4.55 1.20 19.59
C SER A 34 -5.40 2.19 18.78
N LYS A 35 -4.78 2.99 17.91
CA LYS A 35 -5.44 4.00 17.08
C LYS A 35 -6.39 3.33 16.09
N GLU A 36 -7.67 3.69 16.19
CA GLU A 36 -8.76 3.13 15.37
C GLU A 36 -8.54 3.36 13.86
N HIS A 37 -7.91 4.47 13.50
CA HIS A 37 -7.62 4.87 12.12
C HIS A 37 -6.12 4.82 11.83
N GLY A 38 -5.49 3.69 12.11
CA GLY A 38 -4.13 3.45 11.63
C GLY A 38 -4.11 3.44 10.11
N THR A 39 -3.14 4.14 9.52
CA THR A 39 -2.91 4.15 8.07
C THR A 39 -1.41 4.22 7.81
N PHE A 40 -0.94 3.56 6.76
CA PHE A 40 0.39 3.80 6.19
C PHE A 40 0.30 3.86 4.68
N TRP A 41 1.28 4.52 4.07
CA TRP A 41 1.41 4.70 2.63
C TRP A 41 2.69 4.04 2.15
N VAL A 42 2.63 3.47 0.94
CA VAL A 42 3.79 2.93 0.24
C VAL A 42 3.81 3.52 -1.16
N GLY A 43 4.93 4.15 -1.52
CA GLY A 43 5.09 4.79 -2.82
C GLY A 43 6.46 4.52 -3.45
N HIS A 44 6.61 4.93 -4.71
CA HIS A 44 7.85 4.83 -5.48
C HIS A 44 8.21 6.21 -6.04
N ASN A 45 9.48 6.61 -5.96
CA ASN A 45 9.94 7.96 -6.27
C ASN A 45 9.56 8.45 -7.68
N ASP A 46 9.71 7.58 -8.69
CA ASP A 46 9.45 7.93 -10.10
C ASP A 46 8.10 7.47 -10.63
N LYS A 47 7.21 6.93 -9.78
CA LYS A 47 5.94 6.36 -10.23
C LYS A 47 4.78 7.01 -9.51
N GLU A 48 3.72 7.15 -10.27
CA GLU A 48 2.48 7.80 -9.85
C GLU A 48 1.63 6.95 -8.90
N TYR A 49 2.04 5.72 -8.62
CA TYR A 49 1.26 4.76 -7.85
C TYR A 49 1.59 4.89 -6.37
N VAL A 50 0.57 5.02 -5.54
CA VAL A 50 0.69 4.98 -4.08
C VAL A 50 -0.36 4.04 -3.53
N LEU A 51 0.07 3.12 -2.67
CA LEU A 51 -0.83 2.28 -1.88
C LEU A 51 -1.06 2.98 -0.54
N GLU A 52 -2.31 3.28 -0.24
CA GLU A 52 -2.77 3.76 1.06
C GLU A 52 -3.50 2.59 1.75
N ILE A 53 -2.96 2.12 2.88
CA ILE A 53 -3.41 0.90 3.56
C ILE A 53 -3.88 1.26 4.97
N HIS A 54 -5.13 0.93 5.28
CA HIS A 54 -5.76 1.22 6.56
C HIS A 54 -5.80 -0.01 7.45
N LYS A 55 -5.87 0.22 8.76
CA LYS A 55 -5.88 -0.82 9.81
C LYS A 55 -7.06 -1.77 9.67
N ASP A 56 -8.19 -1.26 9.20
CA ASP A 56 -9.42 -2.01 8.97
C ASP A 56 -9.43 -2.76 7.62
N LEU A 57 -8.26 -2.89 6.99
CA LEU A 57 -8.01 -3.56 5.72
C LEU A 57 -8.52 -2.81 4.48
N ASP A 58 -8.94 -1.56 4.61
CA ASP A 58 -9.23 -0.76 3.43
C ASP A 58 -7.94 -0.46 2.65
N LEU A 59 -8.01 -0.65 1.35
CA LEU A 59 -6.95 -0.34 0.39
C LEU A 59 -7.43 0.75 -0.54
N PHE A 60 -6.58 1.76 -0.71
CA PHE A 60 -6.71 2.68 -1.82
C PHE A 60 -5.46 2.68 -2.69
N LEU A 61 -5.68 2.48 -3.99
CA LEU A 61 -4.67 2.75 -5.01
C LEU A 61 -4.87 4.16 -5.54
N ILE A 62 -3.92 5.03 -5.27
CA ILE A 62 -3.84 6.37 -5.83
C ILE A 62 -2.89 6.32 -7.03
N TYR A 63 -3.28 6.91 -8.17
CA TYR A 63 -2.50 6.86 -9.41
C TYR A 63 -2.79 8.04 -10.36
N GLY A 64 -1.99 8.17 -11.41
CA GLY A 64 -2.07 9.23 -12.42
C GLY A 64 -1.03 10.33 -12.22
N GLU A 65 -0.71 11.09 -13.27
CA GLU A 65 0.37 12.12 -13.27
C GLU A 65 0.30 13.08 -12.10
N ASN A 66 -0.92 13.41 -11.64
CA ASN A 66 -1.15 14.30 -10.52
C ASN A 66 -1.74 13.58 -9.27
N GLN A 67 -1.64 12.25 -9.21
CA GLN A 67 -2.26 11.42 -8.18
C GLN A 67 -3.78 11.70 -8.01
N ASP A 68 -4.45 12.00 -9.13
CA ASP A 68 -5.83 12.47 -9.19
C ASP A 68 -6.86 11.33 -9.30
N LYS A 69 -6.39 10.10 -9.53
CA LYS A 69 -7.25 8.92 -9.67
C LYS A 69 -7.09 8.03 -8.46
N LYS A 70 -8.21 7.47 -8.00
CA LYS A 70 -8.26 6.60 -6.83
C LYS A 70 -9.14 5.39 -7.12
N ILE A 71 -8.68 4.19 -6.76
CA ILE A 71 -9.51 2.98 -6.71
C ILE A 71 -9.52 2.51 -5.26
N GLN A 72 -10.71 2.27 -4.73
CA GLN A 72 -10.90 1.70 -3.39
C GLN A 72 -11.26 0.23 -3.51
N THR A 73 -10.70 -0.58 -2.63
CA THR A 73 -11.14 -1.95 -2.36
C THR A 73 -10.82 -2.29 -0.90
N LYS A 74 -11.09 -3.52 -0.48
CA LYS A 74 -10.80 -3.99 0.88
C LYS A 74 -10.08 -5.32 0.81
N PHE A 75 -9.00 -5.48 1.57
CA PHE A 75 -8.34 -6.77 1.71
C PHE A 75 -9.22 -7.72 2.53
N VAL A 76 -9.13 -9.02 2.24
CA VAL A 76 -9.74 -10.08 3.02
C VAL A 76 -9.02 -10.24 4.36
N ASN A 77 -7.70 -10.11 4.35
CA ASN A 77 -6.82 -10.25 5.51
C ASN A 77 -5.44 -9.63 5.23
N TRP A 78 -4.55 -9.68 6.22
CA TRP A 78 -3.19 -9.15 6.10
C TRP A 78 -2.28 -9.98 5.18
N ASP A 79 -2.59 -11.24 4.89
CA ASP A 79 -1.82 -12.04 3.93
C ASP A 79 -2.05 -11.55 2.50
N GLU A 80 -3.29 -11.17 2.16
CA GLU A 80 -3.58 -10.53 0.86
C GLU A 80 -2.90 -9.16 0.76
N CYS A 81 -2.85 -8.39 1.85
CA CYS A 81 -2.11 -7.13 1.90
C CYS A 81 -0.62 -7.34 1.57
N ARG A 82 0.02 -8.34 2.19
CA ARG A 82 1.42 -8.70 1.90
C ARG A 82 1.61 -9.09 0.44
N HIS A 83 0.71 -9.89 -0.13
CA HIS A 83 0.79 -10.26 -1.54
C HIS A 83 0.78 -9.04 -2.49
N PHE A 84 -0.08 -8.06 -2.21
CA PHE A 84 -0.16 -6.85 -3.03
C PHE A 84 1.09 -5.98 -2.87
N LEU A 85 1.68 -5.95 -1.68
CA LEU A 85 2.97 -5.28 -1.44
C LEU A 85 4.11 -5.99 -2.17
N GLU A 86 4.16 -7.32 -2.18
CA GLU A 86 5.14 -8.07 -2.97
C GLU A 86 5.08 -7.72 -4.47
N MET A 87 3.86 -7.65 -5.02
CA MET A 87 3.64 -7.18 -6.40
C MET A 87 4.09 -5.73 -6.62
N TYR A 88 3.85 -4.86 -5.63
CA TYR A 88 4.28 -3.47 -5.70
C TYR A 88 5.81 -3.35 -5.74
N PHE A 89 6.50 -4.09 -4.88
CA PHE A 89 7.97 -4.09 -4.80
C PHE A 89 8.65 -4.82 -5.96
N SER A 90 7.95 -5.74 -6.64
CA SER A 90 8.40 -6.32 -7.90
C SER A 90 8.24 -5.39 -9.12
N LYS A 91 7.69 -4.18 -8.90
CA LYS A 91 7.40 -3.15 -9.91
C LYS A 91 6.35 -3.55 -10.95
N ASP A 92 5.53 -4.56 -10.66
CA ASP A 92 4.38 -4.93 -11.49
C ASP A 92 3.15 -4.03 -11.20
N PHE A 93 3.32 -2.72 -11.42
CA PHE A 93 2.28 -1.72 -11.12
C PHE A 93 1.03 -1.88 -11.99
N LEU A 94 1.20 -2.31 -13.24
CA LEU A 94 0.08 -2.52 -14.16
C LEU A 94 -0.75 -3.72 -13.72
N GLY A 95 -0.11 -4.87 -13.48
CA GLY A 95 -0.78 -6.08 -13.00
C GLY A 95 -1.44 -5.85 -11.64
N LEU A 96 -0.76 -5.17 -10.72
CA LEU A 96 -1.32 -4.78 -9.42
C LEU A 96 -2.60 -3.94 -9.58
N LYS A 97 -2.57 -2.92 -10.45
CA LYS A 97 -3.75 -2.08 -10.70
C LYS A 97 -4.91 -2.87 -11.30
N GLU A 98 -4.65 -3.79 -12.22
CA GLU A 98 -5.69 -4.65 -12.80
C GLU A 98 -6.32 -5.56 -11.75
N GLN A 99 -5.51 -6.18 -10.88
CA GLN A 99 -6.02 -6.99 -9.77
C GLN A 99 -6.88 -6.17 -8.79
N ILE A 100 -6.41 -4.98 -8.39
CA ILE A 100 -7.17 -4.07 -7.52
C ILE A 100 -8.50 -3.67 -8.16
N LYS A 101 -8.51 -3.35 -9.46
CA LYS A 101 -9.75 -3.05 -10.19
C LYS A 101 -10.73 -4.22 -10.20
N LEU A 102 -10.27 -5.41 -10.59
CA LEU A 102 -11.12 -6.61 -10.64
C LEU A 102 -11.76 -6.90 -9.28
N LYS A 103 -10.97 -6.76 -8.21
CA LYS A 103 -11.46 -6.92 -6.84
C LYS A 103 -12.50 -5.85 -6.46
N ALA A 104 -12.25 -4.59 -6.79
CA ALA A 104 -13.20 -3.50 -6.53
C ALA A 104 -14.55 -3.76 -7.21
N PHE A 105 -14.55 -4.20 -8.48
CA PHE A 105 -15.78 -4.57 -9.19
C PHE A 105 -16.50 -5.78 -8.58
N SER A 106 -15.75 -6.76 -8.06
CA SER A 106 -16.32 -7.98 -7.48
C SER A 106 -16.95 -7.75 -6.11
N ASN A 107 -16.55 -6.69 -5.41
CA ASN A 107 -17.05 -6.27 -4.09
C ASN A 107 -18.14 -5.17 -4.17
N SER A 108 -18.57 -4.79 -5.40
CA SER A 108 -19.60 -3.78 -5.66
C SER A 108 -20.99 -4.40 -5.85
#